data_AF-A0A0C2X4E3-F1
#
_entry.id   AF-A0A0C2X4E3-F1
#
_cell.length_a   1.000
_cell.length_b   1.000
_cell.length_c   1.000
_cell.angle_alpha   90.00
_cell.angle_beta   90.00
_cell.angle_gamma   90.00
#
_symmetry.space_group_name_H-M   'P 1'
#
loop_
_entity.id
_entity.type
_entity.pdbx_description
1 polymer ?
#
loop_
_entity_poly.entity_id
_entity_poly.type
_entity_poly.pdbx_seq_one_letter_code
_entity_poly.pdbx_strand_id
1 'polypeptide(L)'
;MLTSFFLLYLIRQAGCRTLINMVLLRVASVMSFADTSVNIIPEFPIPRTTFTTQDSGNLSFSGIVDFLVTRLPSRYSMYLLRDPTTALANPQSIKGPLTSIIFEAKRENVRAALPRAVTAAAAYCRHRSIPVVRGCVTGGEEWIFFLYETTGDGRGAVRSSPEFNLRPQLEGLALVVGILEDWINNATQSTLQFFSLE
;
A
#
# COMPACT_ATOMS: atom_id res chain seq x y z
N MET A 1 -25.83 -18.15 -20.04
CA MET A 1 -24.45 -18.55 -19.67
C MET A 1 -23.57 -17.36 -19.26
N LEU A 2 -23.57 -16.23 -19.99
CA LEU A 2 -22.80 -15.02 -19.61
C LEU A 2 -23.21 -14.39 -18.26
N THR A 3 -24.50 -14.41 -17.92
CA THR A 3 -25.04 -13.80 -16.69
C THR A 3 -24.59 -14.49 -15.40
N SER A 4 -24.44 -15.82 -15.39
CA SER A 4 -23.88 -16.54 -14.23
C SER A 4 -22.40 -16.26 -14.01
N PHE A 5 -21.61 -16.13 -15.09
CA PHE A 5 -20.20 -15.75 -14.99
C PHE A 5 -20.04 -14.32 -14.45
N PHE A 6 -20.86 -13.38 -14.89
CA PHE A 6 -20.81 -11.99 -14.42
C PHE A 6 -21.23 -11.87 -12.95
N LEU A 7 -22.23 -12.65 -12.51
CA LEU A 7 -22.67 -12.67 -11.12
C LEU A 7 -21.63 -13.32 -10.20
N LEU A 8 -21.05 -14.47 -10.59
CA LEU A 8 -19.92 -15.09 -9.88
C LEU A 8 -18.68 -14.20 -9.86
N TYR A 9 -18.44 -13.43 -10.93
CA TYR A 9 -17.36 -12.47 -11.01
C TYR A 9 -17.55 -11.33 -10.02
N LEU A 10 -18.74 -10.73 -9.94
CA LEU A 10 -19.06 -9.65 -9.00
C LEU A 10 -19.06 -10.12 -7.54
N ILE A 11 -19.65 -11.28 -7.23
CA ILE A 11 -19.66 -11.87 -5.88
C ILE A 11 -18.23 -12.12 -5.39
N ARG A 12 -17.38 -12.61 -6.28
CA ARG A 12 -16.02 -13.00 -5.94
C ARG A 12 -15.05 -11.80 -5.97
N GLN A 13 -15.35 -10.72 -6.70
CA GLN A 13 -14.67 -9.42 -6.61
C GLN A 13 -14.99 -8.69 -5.29
N ALA A 14 -16.25 -8.74 -4.86
CA ALA A 14 -16.66 -8.26 -3.55
C ALA A 14 -15.95 -9.06 -2.44
N GLY A 15 -15.86 -10.39 -2.58
CA GLY A 15 -15.19 -11.26 -1.60
C GLY A 15 -13.72 -10.91 -1.33
N CYS A 16 -12.91 -10.70 -2.37
CA CYS A 16 -11.50 -10.31 -2.22
C CYS A 16 -11.35 -8.97 -1.46
N ARG A 17 -12.11 -7.95 -1.87
CA ARG A 17 -12.10 -6.63 -1.20
C ARG A 17 -12.62 -6.72 0.24
N THR A 18 -13.62 -7.56 0.52
CA THR A 18 -14.13 -7.78 1.87
C THR A 18 -13.06 -8.35 2.79
N LEU A 19 -12.32 -9.37 2.37
CA LEU A 19 -11.24 -9.94 3.18
C LEU A 19 -10.13 -8.91 3.43
N ILE A 20 -9.71 -8.19 2.39
CA ILE A 20 -8.71 -7.11 2.53
C ILE A 20 -9.20 -6.06 3.55
N ASN A 21 -10.45 -5.60 3.43
CA ASN A 21 -11.03 -4.65 4.37
C ASN A 21 -11.05 -5.19 5.80
N MET A 22 -11.40 -6.46 6.02
CA MET A 22 -11.36 -7.08 7.35
C MET A 22 -9.95 -7.08 7.94
N VAL A 23 -8.93 -7.46 7.14
CA VAL A 23 -7.53 -7.43 7.57
C VAL A 23 -7.10 -5.99 7.91
N LEU A 24 -7.38 -5.03 7.04
CA LEU A 24 -7.02 -3.63 7.24
C LEU A 24 -7.73 -3.02 8.46
N LEU A 25 -9.02 -3.29 8.65
CA LEU A 25 -9.78 -2.85 9.83
C LEU A 25 -9.23 -3.46 11.12
N ARG A 26 -8.82 -4.73 11.09
CA ARG A 26 -8.18 -5.38 12.23
C ARG A 26 -6.86 -4.68 12.58
N VAL A 27 -5.99 -4.47 11.59
CA VAL A 27 -4.72 -3.75 11.76
C VAL A 27 -4.98 -2.34 12.30
N ALA A 28 -5.90 -1.59 11.69
CA ALA A 28 -6.22 -0.24 12.13
C ALA A 28 -6.76 -0.20 13.56
N SER A 29 -7.60 -1.17 13.94
CA SER A 29 -8.14 -1.27 15.30
C SER A 29 -7.08 -1.61 16.34
N VAL A 30 -6.10 -2.45 16.03
CA VAL A 30 -5.05 -2.86 16.97
C VAL A 30 -3.98 -1.77 17.11
N MET A 31 -3.66 -1.09 16.01
CA MET A 31 -2.59 -0.09 15.97
C MET A 31 -3.02 1.33 16.34
N SER A 32 -4.33 1.63 16.30
CA SER A 32 -4.83 2.93 16.74
C SER A 32 -4.92 2.94 18.26
N PHE A 33 -3.98 3.62 18.90
CA PHE A 33 -3.90 3.70 20.35
C PHE A 33 -3.50 5.10 20.81
N ALA A 34 -4.19 5.57 21.86
CA ALA A 34 -3.98 6.85 22.53
C ALA A 34 -3.91 8.05 21.56
N ASP A 35 -2.70 8.52 21.27
CA ASP A 35 -2.42 9.72 20.50
C ASP A 35 -2.13 9.44 19.02
N THR A 36 -2.13 8.17 18.59
CA THR A 36 -1.92 7.78 17.19
C THR A 36 -3.10 7.00 16.61
N SER A 37 -3.40 7.25 15.35
CA SER A 37 -4.48 6.61 14.60
C SER A 37 -3.96 6.08 13.28
N VAL A 38 -4.42 4.88 12.92
CA VAL A 38 -4.23 4.28 11.59
C VAL A 38 -5.50 4.49 10.78
N ASN A 39 -5.37 5.21 9.67
CA ASN A 39 -6.47 5.60 8.81
C ASN A 39 -6.34 4.88 7.47
N ILE A 40 -7.44 4.26 7.02
CA ILE A 40 -7.54 3.56 5.74
C ILE A 40 -8.22 4.51 4.76
N ILE A 41 -7.52 4.87 3.68
CA ILE A 41 -8.05 5.72 2.62
C ILE A 41 -8.25 4.86 1.38
N PRO A 42 -9.50 4.51 1.03
CA PRO A 42 -9.77 3.76 -0.19
C PRO A 42 -9.58 4.65 -1.42
N GLU A 43 -9.23 4.02 -2.55
CA GLU A 43 -9.21 4.65 -3.88
C GLU A 43 -8.39 5.95 -3.92
N PHE A 44 -7.20 5.90 -3.33
CA PHE A 44 -6.35 7.07 -3.20
C PHE A 44 -5.71 7.45 -4.55
N PRO A 45 -5.91 8.69 -5.04
CA PRO A 45 -5.34 9.13 -6.30
C PRO A 45 -3.85 9.42 -6.15
N ILE A 46 -3.05 8.92 -7.09
CA ILE A 46 -1.63 9.24 -7.24
C ILE A 46 -1.50 10.36 -8.29
N PRO A 47 -1.04 11.56 -7.89
CA PRO A 47 -0.86 12.68 -8.80
C PRO A 47 0.07 12.34 -9.97
N ARG A 48 -0.16 13.00 -11.11
CA ARG A 48 0.69 12.82 -12.30
C ARG A 48 2.14 13.15 -11.95
N THR A 49 3.01 12.16 -12.12
CA THR A 49 4.44 12.26 -11.83
C THR A 49 5.23 11.92 -13.08
N THR A 50 6.15 12.81 -13.46
CA THR A 50 7.04 12.62 -14.61
C THR A 50 8.37 12.05 -14.14
N PHE A 51 8.75 10.92 -14.71
CA PHE A 51 10.05 10.29 -14.57
C PHE A 51 10.91 10.61 -15.79
N THR A 52 12.03 11.26 -15.55
CA THR A 52 13.03 11.54 -16.57
C THR A 52 13.96 10.34 -16.64
N THR A 53 14.01 9.66 -17.78
CA THR A 53 14.99 8.59 -18.01
C THR A 53 16.02 9.06 -19.01
N GLN A 54 17.29 8.71 -18.80
CA GLN A 54 18.40 9.13 -19.69
C GLN A 54 18.22 8.57 -21.12
N ASP A 55 17.55 7.42 -21.26
CA ASP A 55 17.53 6.67 -22.52
C ASP A 55 16.17 6.62 -23.24
N SER A 56 15.05 6.97 -22.57
CA SER A 56 13.69 6.76 -23.12
C SER A 56 12.74 7.95 -23.06
N GLY A 57 13.25 9.14 -22.75
CA GLY A 57 12.45 10.36 -22.66
C GLY A 57 11.65 10.48 -21.36
N ASN A 58 10.67 11.39 -21.35
CA ASN A 58 9.83 11.69 -20.19
C ASN A 58 8.65 10.70 -20.13
N LEU A 59 8.66 9.80 -19.15
CA LEU A 59 7.53 8.91 -18.86
C LEU A 59 6.68 9.54 -17.75
N SER A 60 5.36 9.61 -17.93
CA SER A 60 4.46 10.10 -16.87
C SER A 60 3.57 8.98 -16.34
N PHE A 61 3.46 8.88 -15.03
CA PHE A 61 2.51 7.99 -14.36
C PHE A 61 1.44 8.80 -13.62
N SER A 62 0.20 8.36 -13.71
CA SER A 62 -0.91 8.82 -12.87
C SER A 62 -1.87 7.65 -12.68
N GLY A 63 -2.49 7.53 -11.51
CA GLY A 63 -3.41 6.42 -11.27
C GLY A 63 -4.12 6.53 -9.94
N ILE A 64 -4.81 5.45 -9.58
CA ILE A 64 -5.47 5.27 -8.29
C ILE A 64 -4.95 3.97 -7.70
N VAL A 65 -4.56 3.98 -6.43
CA VAL A 65 -4.26 2.78 -5.65
C VAL A 65 -5.49 2.38 -4.85
N ASP A 66 -5.68 1.08 -4.64
CA ASP A 66 -6.90 0.58 -4.00
C ASP A 66 -7.02 1.04 -2.54
N PHE A 67 -5.92 1.04 -1.77
CA PHE A 67 -5.88 1.64 -0.44
C PHE A 67 -4.55 2.31 -0.15
N LEU A 68 -4.62 3.43 0.57
CA LEU A 68 -3.49 4.02 1.28
C LEU A 68 -3.76 3.92 2.77
N VAL A 69 -2.89 3.23 3.50
CA VAL A 69 -2.99 3.13 4.96
C VAL A 69 -1.98 4.08 5.57
N THR A 70 -2.43 4.97 6.45
CA THR A 70 -1.61 6.02 7.02
C THR A 70 -1.65 6.00 8.53
N ARG A 71 -0.50 6.15 9.19
CA ARG A 71 -0.42 6.31 10.64
C ARG A 71 0.03 7.72 10.96
N LEU A 72 -0.72 8.40 11.83
CA LEU A 72 -0.48 9.79 12.21
C LEU A 72 -1.11 10.11 13.58
N PRO A 73 -0.80 11.28 14.18
CA PRO A 73 -1.42 11.67 15.44
C PRO A 73 -2.95 11.82 15.32
N SER A 74 -3.71 11.19 16.21
CA SER A 74 -5.17 11.04 16.14
C SER A 74 -5.93 12.36 15.92
N ARG A 75 -5.40 13.48 16.42
CA ARG A 75 -5.97 14.83 16.23
C ARG A 75 -6.12 15.25 14.76
N TYR A 76 -5.36 14.64 13.84
CA TYR A 76 -5.41 14.95 12.41
C TYR A 76 -6.25 13.96 11.59
N SER A 77 -6.81 12.91 12.18
CA SER A 77 -7.61 11.91 11.45
C SER A 77 -8.78 12.55 10.71
N MET A 78 -9.54 13.45 11.36
CA MET A 78 -10.65 14.15 10.71
C MET A 78 -10.21 15.09 9.58
N TYR A 79 -9.02 15.69 9.70
CA TYR A 79 -8.47 16.53 8.63
C TYR A 79 -8.08 15.68 7.43
N LEU A 80 -7.39 14.57 7.66
CA LEU A 80 -7.00 13.62 6.62
C LEU A 80 -8.22 13.02 5.92
N LEU A 81 -9.21 12.52 6.66
CA LEU A 81 -10.34 11.80 6.07
C LEU A 81 -11.29 12.71 5.27
N ARG A 82 -11.27 14.03 5.52
CA ARG A 82 -12.06 15.00 4.75
C ARG A 82 -11.48 15.26 3.37
N ASP A 83 -10.15 15.42 3.29
CA ASP A 83 -9.44 15.64 2.03
C ASP A 83 -8.04 15.00 2.11
N PRO A 84 -7.94 13.69 1.82
CA PRO A 84 -6.68 12.97 1.95
C PRO A 84 -5.59 13.50 1.04
N THR A 85 -5.94 13.91 -0.17
CA THR A 85 -4.99 14.40 -1.17
C THR A 85 -4.37 15.72 -0.72
N THR A 86 -5.18 16.68 -0.27
CA THR A 86 -4.66 17.97 0.21
C THR A 86 -3.88 17.81 1.51
N ALA A 87 -4.40 17.01 2.45
CA ALA A 87 -3.72 16.75 3.72
C ALA A 87 -2.34 16.10 3.51
N LEU A 88 -2.25 15.14 2.59
CA LEU A 88 -1.00 14.49 2.20
C LEU A 88 -0.22 15.24 1.11
N ALA A 89 -0.70 16.37 0.58
CA ALA A 89 0.13 17.24 -0.27
C ALA A 89 0.90 18.25 0.58
N ASN A 90 0.41 18.56 1.79
CA ASN A 90 1.00 19.55 2.70
C ASN A 90 1.63 18.89 3.93
N PRO A 91 2.88 18.40 3.86
CA PRO A 91 3.53 17.74 5.00
C PRO A 91 3.71 18.65 6.23
N GLN A 92 3.66 19.98 6.08
CA GLN A 92 3.76 20.90 7.22
C GLN A 92 2.46 21.01 8.03
N SER A 93 1.32 20.61 7.45
CA SER A 93 0.02 20.66 8.11
C SER A 93 -0.14 19.60 9.22
N ILE A 94 0.53 18.46 9.09
CA ILE A 94 0.49 17.35 10.04
C ILE A 94 1.80 17.35 10.83
N LYS A 95 1.74 17.82 12.08
CA LYS A 95 2.90 17.78 12.99
C LYS A 95 2.97 16.44 13.71
N GLY A 96 4.06 15.72 13.50
CA GLY A 96 4.35 14.44 14.17
C GLY A 96 4.75 13.35 13.16
N PRO A 97 4.93 12.11 13.62
CA PRO A 97 5.23 10.99 12.74
C PRO A 97 4.07 10.75 11.78
N LEU A 98 4.37 10.67 10.49
CA LEU A 98 3.43 10.32 9.44
C LEU A 98 4.05 9.22 8.58
N THR A 99 3.46 8.03 8.60
CA THR A 99 3.84 6.92 7.73
C THR A 99 2.71 6.54 6.80
N SER A 100 3.03 5.94 5.66
CA SER A 100 2.05 5.52 4.67
C SER A 100 2.50 4.22 3.98
N ILE A 101 1.54 3.34 3.73
CA ILE A 101 1.72 2.09 2.99
C ILE A 101 0.68 2.04 1.87
N ILE A 102 1.12 1.56 0.72
CA ILE A 102 0.27 1.41 -0.48
C ILE A 102 -0.23 -0.03 -0.60
N PHE A 103 -1.51 -0.19 -0.89
CA PHE A 103 -2.13 -1.48 -1.18
C PHE A 103 -2.75 -1.44 -2.57
N GLU A 104 -2.40 -2.43 -3.38
CA GLU A 104 -3.06 -2.70 -4.66
C GLU A 104 -3.87 -4.00 -4.54
N ALA A 105 -5.19 -3.90 -4.67
CA ALA A 105 -6.09 -5.04 -4.59
C ALA A 105 -6.29 -5.64 -5.98
N LYS A 106 -5.85 -6.88 -6.16
CA LYS A 106 -5.84 -7.57 -7.45
C LYS A 106 -6.25 -9.00 -7.24
N ARG A 107 -7.40 -9.33 -7.82
CA ARG A 107 -7.99 -10.67 -7.78
C ARG A 107 -7.20 -11.68 -8.62
N GLU A 108 -6.63 -11.22 -9.73
CA GLU A 108 -5.83 -12.05 -10.62
C GLU A 108 -4.41 -12.22 -10.08
N ASN A 109 -3.51 -12.72 -10.94
CA ASN A 109 -2.09 -12.88 -10.68
C ASN A 109 -1.49 -11.65 -9.98
N VAL A 110 -1.33 -11.74 -8.65
CA VAL A 110 -0.81 -10.67 -7.79
C VAL A 110 0.59 -10.24 -8.24
N ARG A 111 1.38 -11.16 -8.78
CA ARG A 111 2.71 -10.88 -9.32
C ARG A 111 2.67 -10.03 -10.59
N ALA A 112 1.68 -10.24 -11.47
CA ALA A 112 1.52 -9.43 -12.68
C ALA A 112 1.17 -7.96 -12.37
N ALA A 113 0.59 -7.68 -11.21
CA ALA A 113 0.26 -6.32 -10.79
C ALA A 113 1.37 -5.60 -10.02
N LEU A 114 2.42 -6.31 -9.60
CA LEU A 114 3.55 -5.73 -8.87
C LEU A 114 4.20 -4.53 -9.59
N PRO A 115 4.49 -4.57 -10.91
CA PRO A 115 5.12 -3.43 -11.59
C PRO A 115 4.28 -2.13 -11.49
N ARG A 116 2.96 -2.24 -11.57
CA ARG A 116 2.05 -1.10 -11.44
C ARG A 116 2.05 -0.56 -10.01
N ALA A 117 1.97 -1.45 -9.01
CA ALA A 117 2.01 -1.05 -7.60
C ALA A 117 3.34 -0.36 -7.25
N VAL A 118 4.47 -0.88 -7.75
CA VAL A 118 5.80 -0.29 -7.57
C VAL A 118 5.90 1.09 -8.25
N THR A 119 5.33 1.24 -9.45
CA THR A 119 5.32 2.55 -10.14
C THR A 119 4.48 3.57 -9.38
N ALA A 120 3.34 3.16 -8.81
CA ALA A 120 2.55 4.01 -7.92
C ALA A 120 3.33 4.41 -6.66
N ALA A 121 4.08 3.47 -6.08
CA ALA A 121 4.98 3.72 -4.96
C ALA A 121 6.08 4.73 -5.31
N ALA A 122 6.70 4.60 -6.48
CA ALA A 122 7.72 5.52 -6.98
C ALA A 122 7.15 6.94 -7.17
N ALA A 123 5.95 7.04 -7.76
CA ALA A 123 5.27 8.31 -7.94
C ALA A 123 4.90 8.95 -6.59
N TYR A 124 4.44 8.14 -5.64
CA TYR A 124 4.15 8.58 -4.28
C TYR A 124 5.39 9.09 -3.54
N CYS A 125 6.52 8.36 -3.59
CA CYS A 125 7.79 8.79 -3.01
C CYS A 125 8.23 10.15 -3.56
N ARG A 126 8.18 10.32 -4.89
CA ARG A 126 8.55 11.57 -5.55
C ARG A 126 7.62 12.73 -5.18
N HIS A 127 6.31 12.49 -5.13
CA HIS A 127 5.34 13.53 -4.77
C HIS A 127 5.49 13.96 -3.31
N ARG A 128 5.75 13.02 -2.40
CA ARG A 128 5.90 13.26 -0.96
C ARG A 128 7.31 13.62 -0.54
N SER A 129 8.28 13.57 -1.46
CA SER A 129 9.71 13.73 -1.17
C SER A 129 10.18 12.80 -0.04
N ILE A 130 9.71 11.54 -0.05
CA ILE A 130 10.15 10.51 0.91
C ILE A 130 11.03 9.48 0.19
N PRO A 131 12.08 8.97 0.86
CA PRO A 131 13.05 8.10 0.20
C PRO A 131 12.58 6.65 0.07
N VAL A 132 11.64 6.23 0.91
CA VAL A 132 11.24 4.82 1.04
C VAL A 132 9.73 4.77 1.23
N VAL A 133 9.09 3.82 0.54
CA VAL A 133 7.71 3.44 0.81
C VAL A 133 7.57 1.93 0.76
N ARG A 134 6.74 1.41 1.66
CA ARG A 134 6.33 0.02 1.69
C ARG A 134 4.97 -0.14 1.03
N GLY A 135 4.73 -1.28 0.43
CA GLY A 135 3.41 -1.60 -0.11
C GLY A 135 3.20 -3.09 -0.35
N CYS A 136 1.96 -3.48 -0.58
CA CYS A 136 1.67 -4.86 -0.95
C CYS A 136 0.64 -4.94 -2.06
N VAL A 137 0.72 -6.03 -2.82
CA VAL A 137 -0.29 -6.43 -3.78
C VAL A 137 -1.00 -7.65 -3.23
N THR A 138 -2.33 -7.65 -3.23
CA THR A 138 -3.09 -8.76 -2.64
C THR A 138 -4.41 -9.04 -3.34
N GLY A 139 -4.76 -10.33 -3.44
CA GLY A 139 -6.10 -10.80 -3.81
C GLY A 139 -7.01 -11.09 -2.61
N GLY A 140 -6.58 -10.73 -1.40
CA GLY A 140 -7.20 -11.11 -0.13
C GLY A 140 -6.55 -12.37 0.46
N GLU A 141 -6.40 -13.43 -0.33
CA GLU A 141 -5.77 -14.69 0.11
C GLU A 141 -4.28 -14.76 -0.25
N GLU A 142 -3.89 -14.19 -1.40
CA GLU A 142 -2.51 -14.13 -1.88
C GLU A 142 -1.93 -12.74 -1.61
N TRP A 143 -0.67 -12.68 -1.20
CA TRP A 143 0.02 -11.47 -0.78
C TRP A 143 1.45 -11.44 -1.32
N ILE A 144 1.82 -10.32 -1.94
CA ILE A 144 3.20 -9.97 -2.25
C ILE A 144 3.50 -8.65 -1.57
N PHE A 145 4.49 -8.67 -0.68
CA PHE A 145 5.00 -7.50 0.02
C PHE A 145 6.17 -6.93 -0.75
N PHE A 146 6.24 -5.62 -0.89
CA PHE A 146 7.36 -4.93 -1.54
C PHE A 146 7.78 -3.65 -0.83
N LEU A 147 9.04 -3.29 -1.01
CA LEU A 147 9.64 -2.03 -0.60
C LEU A 147 10.22 -1.36 -1.83
N TYR A 148 9.86 -0.09 -2.01
CA TYR A 148 10.47 0.79 -3.00
C TYR A 148 11.35 1.82 -2.29
N GLU A 149 12.54 2.04 -2.83
CA GLU A 149 13.53 2.98 -2.31
C GLU A 149 14.10 3.83 -3.45
N THR A 150 14.13 5.15 -3.26
CA THR A 150 14.81 6.06 -4.18
C THR A 150 16.31 6.00 -3.91
N THR A 151 17.10 5.77 -4.95
CA THR A 151 18.57 5.78 -4.88
C THR A 151 19.09 7.19 -5.14
N GLY A 152 20.29 7.49 -4.61
CA GLY A 152 20.88 8.83 -4.69
C GLY A 152 21.20 9.33 -6.11
N ASP A 153 21.18 8.44 -7.10
CA ASP A 153 21.33 8.71 -8.53
C ASP A 153 20.00 9.04 -9.23
N GLY A 154 18.90 9.19 -8.48
CA GLY A 154 17.56 9.48 -9.01
C GLY A 154 16.83 8.27 -9.59
N ARG A 155 17.40 7.07 -9.48
CA ARG A 155 16.73 5.80 -9.81
C ARG A 155 15.91 5.29 -8.62
N GLY A 156 15.24 4.16 -8.81
CA GLY A 156 14.52 3.46 -7.76
C GLY A 156 14.88 1.98 -7.73
N ALA A 157 15.01 1.42 -6.54
CA ALA A 157 15.20 0.00 -6.30
C ALA A 157 13.93 -0.59 -5.70
N VAL A 158 13.61 -1.83 -6.09
CA VAL A 158 12.49 -2.59 -5.51
C VAL A 158 13.01 -3.89 -4.91
N ARG A 159 12.54 -4.20 -3.71
CA ARG A 159 12.68 -5.51 -3.06
C ARG A 159 11.28 -6.05 -2.81
N SER A 160 11.07 -7.34 -3.07
CA SER A 160 9.76 -7.98 -2.91
C SER A 160 9.89 -9.35 -2.30
N SER A 161 8.87 -9.77 -1.57
CA SER A 161 8.75 -11.12 -1.04
C SER A 161 8.42 -12.15 -2.12
N PRO A 162 8.64 -13.44 -1.81
CA PRO A 162 7.87 -14.51 -2.41
C PRO A 162 6.36 -14.27 -2.23
N GLU A 163 5.57 -14.94 -3.04
CA GLU A 163 4.12 -14.92 -2.90
C GLU A 163 3.72 -15.73 -1.66
N PHE A 164 2.89 -15.14 -0.82
CA PHE A 164 2.38 -15.77 0.39
C PHE A 164 0.87 -16.02 0.27
N ASN A 165 0.42 -17.21 0.65
CA ASN A 165 -1.00 -17.58 0.62
C ASN A 165 -1.52 -17.81 2.05
N LEU A 166 -2.69 -17.25 2.38
CA LEU A 166 -3.32 -17.36 3.69
C LEU A 166 -3.77 -18.80 4.05
N ARG A 167 -3.83 -19.71 3.07
CA ARG A 167 -4.36 -21.08 3.14
C ARG A 167 -5.88 -21.12 3.38
N PRO A 168 -6.56 -22.26 3.10
CA PRO A 168 -8.03 -22.31 3.09
C PRO A 168 -8.71 -21.96 4.42
N GLN A 169 -8.01 -22.08 5.55
CA GLN A 169 -8.50 -21.76 6.89
C GLN A 169 -7.91 -20.45 7.45
N LEU A 170 -7.29 -19.61 6.60
CA LEU A 170 -6.67 -18.34 6.99
C LEU A 170 -5.58 -18.48 8.06
N GLU A 171 -4.87 -19.60 8.08
CA GLU A 171 -3.80 -19.88 9.04
C GLU A 171 -2.66 -18.87 8.94
N GLY A 172 -2.43 -18.34 7.73
CA GLY A 172 -1.44 -17.30 7.46
C GLY A 172 -1.85 -15.90 7.92
N LEU A 173 -3.08 -15.71 8.42
CA LEU A 173 -3.62 -14.38 8.73
C LEU A 173 -2.84 -13.68 9.83
N ALA A 174 -2.45 -14.41 10.87
CA ALA A 174 -1.67 -13.83 11.97
C ALA A 174 -0.31 -13.31 11.47
N LEU A 175 0.33 -14.02 10.54
CA LEU A 175 1.59 -13.58 9.93
C LEU A 175 1.38 -12.32 9.08
N VAL A 176 0.34 -12.30 8.23
CA VAL A 176 0.03 -11.10 7.41
C VAL A 176 -0.25 -9.89 8.29
N VAL A 177 -1.07 -10.05 9.33
CA VAL A 177 -1.36 -8.96 10.28
C VAL A 177 -0.07 -8.49 10.97
N GLY A 178 0.77 -9.40 11.45
CA GLY A 178 2.06 -9.05 12.07
C GLY A 178 3.01 -8.32 11.13
N ILE A 179 3.11 -8.73 9.87
CA ILE A 179 3.91 -8.03 8.84
C ILE A 179 3.36 -6.62 8.61
N LEU A 180 2.04 -6.46 8.47
CA LEU A 180 1.42 -5.16 8.27
C LEU A 180 1.63 -4.23 9.46
N GLU A 181 1.55 -4.74 10.68
CA GLU A 181 1.82 -3.98 11.90
C GLU A 181 3.28 -3.49 11.94
N ASP A 182 4.25 -4.37 11.69
CA ASP A 182 5.66 -4.00 11.59
C ASP A 182 5.86 -2.92 10.52
N TRP A 183 5.27 -3.11 9.35
CA TRP A 183 5.46 -2.22 8.22
C TRP A 183 4.87 -0.84 8.47
N ILE A 184 3.75 -0.72 9.16
CA ILE A 184 3.14 0.58 9.46
C ILE A 184 4.02 1.35 10.45
N ASN A 185 4.61 0.64 11.42
CA ASN A 185 5.54 1.21 12.38
C ASN A 185 6.88 1.60 11.74
N ASN A 186 7.32 0.86 10.72
CA ASN A 186 8.64 0.97 10.11
C ASN A 186 8.62 1.36 8.62
N ALA A 187 7.57 2.06 8.17
CA ALA A 187 7.28 2.28 6.75
C ALA A 187 8.41 2.98 5.97
N THR A 188 9.24 3.76 6.66
CA THR A 188 10.34 4.53 6.06
C THR A 188 11.72 3.90 6.30
N GLN A 189 11.81 2.77 7.00
CA GLN A 189 13.08 2.09 7.27
C GLN A 189 13.42 1.08 6.16
N SER A 190 14.50 1.35 5.40
CA SER A 190 14.94 0.48 4.31
C SER A 190 15.84 -0.69 4.72
N THR A 191 16.38 -0.68 5.94
CA THR A 191 17.32 -1.71 6.42
C THR A 191 16.64 -2.93 7.04
N LEU A 192 15.38 -2.82 7.46
CA LEU A 192 14.65 -3.93 8.06
C LEU A 192 14.22 -4.94 6.99
N GLN A 193 14.77 -6.14 7.08
CA GLN A 193 14.41 -7.28 6.25
C GLN A 193 13.06 -7.89 6.69
N PHE A 194 12.36 -8.51 5.74
CA PHE A 194 10.97 -8.93 5.87
C PHE A 194 10.77 -10.45 5.76
N PHE A 195 11.63 -11.14 5.00
CA PHE A 195 11.78 -12.60 4.98
C PHE A 195 13.27 -12.91 5.02
N SER A 196 13.69 -13.79 5.94
CA SER A 196 14.97 -14.49 5.78
C SER A 196 14.82 -15.41 4.58
N LEU A 197 15.62 -15.16 3.54
CA LEU A 197 15.87 -16.19 2.53
C LEU A 197 16.71 -17.25 3.22
N GLU A 198 16.07 -18.31 3.73
CA GLU A 198 16.75 -19.60 3.87
C GLU A 198 16.96 -20.23 2.50
#